data_AF-A0A1I7V251-F1
#
_entry.id   AF-A0A1I7V251-F1
#
_cell.length_a   1.000
_cell.length_b   1.000
_cell.length_c   1.000
_cell.angle_alpha   90.00
_cell.angle_beta   90.00
_cell.angle_gamma   90.00
#
_symmetry.space_group_name_H-M   'P 1'
#
loop_
_entity.id
_entity.type
_entity.pdbx_description
1 polymer ?
#
loop_
_entity_poly.entity_id
_entity_poly.type
_entity_poly.pdbx_seq_one_letter_code
_entity_poly.pdbx_strand_id
1 'polypeptide(L)'
;MLACLYNEGTESTVIRSWSATTIWLAISAFSICVFLIIARSIMKNLNRVADQMSRKTSKLQIELLRALMIQTVIPIFISFLPCVISFFSPAFNYELGRPMNYVEVVALGAFAFCDPVAIVLCLPVFRKRFMCQGKSLERDGSPKTVESSAPS
;
A
#
# COMPACT_ATOMS: atom_id res chain seq x y z
N MET A 1 -17.32 -19.87 -10.44
CA MET A 1 -18.63 -19.37 -10.93
C MET A 1 -18.57 -18.87 -12.37
N LEU A 2 -17.53 -18.11 -12.78
CA LEU A 2 -17.31 -17.67 -14.17
C LEU A 2 -17.23 -18.81 -15.20
N ALA A 3 -16.62 -19.95 -14.86
CA ALA A 3 -16.49 -21.10 -15.77
C ALA A 3 -17.82 -21.83 -16.05
N CYS A 4 -18.75 -21.90 -15.08
CA CYS A 4 -20.10 -22.45 -15.33
C CYS A 4 -20.95 -21.50 -16.20
N LEU A 5 -20.82 -20.19 -16.02
CA LEU A 5 -21.51 -19.19 -16.86
C LEU A 5 -20.96 -19.15 -18.30
N TYR A 6 -19.69 -19.51 -18.49
CA TYR A 6 -19.05 -19.60 -19.81
C TYR A 6 -19.66 -20.72 -20.67
N ASN A 7 -20.10 -21.81 -20.05
CA ASN A 7 -20.65 -22.96 -20.76
C ASN A 7 -22.13 -22.79 -21.17
N GLU A 8 -22.87 -21.88 -20.52
CA GLU A 8 -24.31 -21.66 -20.76
C GLU A 8 -24.60 -20.48 -21.71
N GLY A 9 -23.63 -19.60 -21.93
CA GLY A 9 -23.79 -18.36 -22.72
C GLY A 9 -23.40 -18.53 -24.18
N THR A 10 -24.22 -18.01 -25.10
CA THR A 10 -23.87 -17.92 -26.54
C THR A 10 -22.50 -17.24 -26.72
N GLU A 11 -21.61 -17.84 -27.54
CA GLU A 11 -20.22 -17.40 -27.80
C GLU A 11 -20.07 -15.88 -28.05
N SER A 12 -21.05 -15.28 -28.73
CA SER A 12 -21.10 -13.83 -29.02
C SER A 12 -21.23 -12.94 -27.78
N THR A 13 -21.89 -13.42 -26.72
CA THR A 13 -22.04 -12.68 -25.45
C THR A 13 -20.79 -12.78 -24.60
N VAL A 14 -20.10 -13.92 -24.66
CA VAL A 14 -18.83 -14.15 -23.97
C VAL A 14 -17.73 -13.25 -24.54
N ILE A 15 -17.57 -13.22 -25.87
CA ILE A 15 -16.57 -12.38 -26.56
C ILE A 15 -16.81 -10.89 -26.28
N ARG A 16 -18.07 -10.45 -26.26
CA ARG A 16 -18.43 -9.05 -25.92
C ARG A 16 -18.10 -8.71 -24.46
N SER A 17 -18.30 -9.65 -23.54
CA SER A 17 -18.01 -9.43 -22.12
C SER A 17 -16.49 -9.41 -21.87
N TRP A 18 -15.75 -10.30 -22.50
CA TRP A 18 -14.29 -10.38 -22.42
C TRP A 18 -13.60 -9.11 -22.95
N SER A 19 -14.05 -8.61 -24.10
CA SER A 19 -13.55 -7.35 -24.67
C SER A 19 -13.89 -6.16 -23.77
N ALA A 20 -15.10 -6.07 -23.24
CA ALA A 20 -15.49 -5.02 -22.30
C ALA A 20 -14.63 -5.05 -21.02
N THR A 21 -14.39 -6.22 -20.43
CA THR A 21 -13.54 -6.37 -19.24
C THR A 21 -12.08 -6.02 -19.52
N THR A 22 -11.54 -6.40 -20.69
CA THR A 22 -10.17 -6.04 -21.09
C THR A 22 -10.01 -4.53 -21.23
N ILE A 23 -10.95 -3.87 -21.90
CA ILE A 23 -10.97 -2.42 -22.07
C ILE A 23 -11.07 -1.73 -20.70
N TRP A 24 -11.94 -2.22 -19.82
CA TRP A 24 -12.10 -1.69 -18.46
C TRP A 24 -10.81 -1.77 -17.64
N LEU A 25 -10.12 -2.91 -17.71
CA LEU A 25 -8.85 -3.12 -17.03
C LEU A 25 -7.75 -2.19 -17.57
N ALA A 26 -7.70 -1.97 -18.89
CA ALA A 26 -6.75 -1.06 -19.53
C ALA A 26 -6.98 0.40 -19.11
N ILE A 27 -8.24 0.85 -19.05
CA ILE A 27 -8.60 2.19 -18.57
C ILE A 27 -8.21 2.37 -17.10
N SER A 28 -8.48 1.36 -16.26
CA SER A 28 -8.09 1.38 -14.85
C SER A 28 -6.56 1.46 -14.68
N ALA A 29 -5.81 0.63 -15.41
CA ALA A 29 -4.35 0.65 -15.39
C ALA A 29 -3.78 2.00 -15.83
N PHE A 30 -4.34 2.61 -16.88
CA PHE A 30 -3.95 3.94 -17.34
C PHE A 30 -4.19 5.01 -16.26
N SER A 31 -5.35 4.97 -15.59
CA SER A 31 -5.68 5.87 -14.49
C SER A 31 -4.67 5.77 -13.33
N ILE A 32 -4.30 4.54 -12.94
CA ILE A 32 -3.30 4.28 -11.90
C ILE A 32 -1.93 4.86 -12.30
N CYS A 33 -1.51 4.66 -13.55
CA CYS A 33 -0.27 5.24 -14.07
C CYS A 33 -0.25 6.77 -13.99
N VAL A 34 -1.35 7.43 -14.40
CA VAL A 34 -1.48 8.89 -14.30
C VAL A 34 -1.43 9.35 -12.85
N PHE A 35 -2.13 8.65 -11.94
CA PHE A 35 -2.08 8.94 -10.51
C PHE A 35 -0.65 8.85 -9.94
N LEU A 36 0.12 7.83 -10.33
CA LEU A 36 1.53 7.68 -9.94
C LEU A 36 2.42 8.82 -10.46
N ILE A 37 2.18 9.29 -11.70
CA ILE A 37 2.92 10.41 -12.28
C ILE A 37 2.63 11.70 -11.51
N ILE A 38 1.35 12.00 -11.25
CA ILE A 38 0.91 13.16 -10.49
C ILE A 38 1.49 13.11 -9.08
N ALA A 39 1.42 11.96 -8.42
CA ALA A 39 1.97 11.74 -7.09
C ALA A 39 3.48 12.01 -7.03
N ARG A 40 4.24 11.50 -8.02
CA ARG A 40 5.67 11.78 -8.12
C ARG A 40 5.94 13.27 -8.38
N SER A 41 5.10 13.93 -9.18
CA SER A 41 5.18 15.36 -9.43
C SER A 41 4.96 16.19 -8.15
N ILE A 42 3.91 15.86 -7.39
CA ILE A 42 3.59 16.50 -6.10
C ILE A 42 4.75 16.30 -5.12
N MET A 43 5.26 15.08 -4.98
CA MET A 43 6.40 14.79 -4.11
C MET A 43 7.65 15.60 -4.49
N LYS A 44 7.94 15.72 -5.79
CA LYS A 44 9.07 16.53 -6.28
C LYS A 44 8.86 18.02 -6.01
N ASN A 45 7.64 18.53 -6.22
CA ASN A 45 7.31 19.91 -5.95
C ASN A 45 7.37 20.23 -4.45
N LEU A 46 6.85 19.34 -3.61
CA LEU A 46 6.83 19.49 -2.16
C LEU A 46 8.27 19.48 -1.60
N ASN A 47 9.17 18.66 -2.17
CA ASN A 47 10.58 18.66 -1.81
C ASN A 47 11.28 19.98 -2.18
N ARG A 48 10.88 20.62 -3.28
CA ARG A 48 11.38 21.94 -3.68
C ARG A 48 10.89 23.06 -2.77
N VAL A 49 9.63 23.01 -2.35
CA VAL A 49 9.03 23.97 -1.41
C VAL A 49 9.56 23.77 0.01
N ALA A 50 9.99 22.55 0.36
CA ALA A 50 10.57 22.22 1.66
C ALA A 50 11.82 23.06 1.98
N ASP A 51 12.63 23.40 0.97
CA ASP A 51 13.83 24.23 1.13
C ASP A 51 13.48 25.70 1.43
N GLN A 52 12.28 26.15 1.10
CA GLN A 52 11.82 27.53 1.35
C GLN A 52 11.07 27.70 2.68
N MET A 53 10.62 26.60 3.29
CA MET A 53 9.77 26.61 4.50
C MET A 53 10.54 26.14 5.75
N SER A 54 9.97 26.38 6.93
CA SER A 54 10.58 25.96 8.21
C SER A 54 10.91 24.47 8.22
N ARG A 55 12.21 24.14 8.39
CA ARG A 55 12.78 22.77 8.27
C ARG A 55 12.04 21.70 9.08
N LYS A 56 11.34 22.06 10.17
CA LYS A 56 10.63 21.09 11.02
C LYS A 56 9.23 20.74 10.49
N THR A 57 8.47 21.73 10.02
CA THR A 57 7.06 21.53 9.62
C THR A 57 6.94 20.88 8.24
N SER A 58 7.76 21.30 7.28
CA SER A 58 7.71 20.76 5.91
C SER A 58 8.12 19.30 5.83
N LYS A 59 9.11 18.88 6.64
CA LYS A 59 9.51 17.47 6.71
C LYS A 59 8.36 16.59 7.17
N LEU A 60 7.61 17.02 8.19
CA LEU A 60 6.46 16.29 8.72
C LEU A 60 5.34 16.17 7.67
N GLN A 61 5.01 17.27 6.98
CA GLN A 61 3.98 17.28 5.95
C GLN A 61 4.35 16.41 4.73
N ILE A 62 5.61 16.47 4.28
CA ILE A 62 6.11 15.65 3.17
C ILE A 62 6.06 14.17 3.52
N GLU A 63 6.51 13.81 4.71
CA GLU A 63 6.51 12.40 5.09
C GLU A 63 5.08 11.87 5.29
N LEU A 64 4.13 12.68 5.78
CA LEU A 64 2.71 12.32 5.87
C LEU A 64 2.08 12.11 4.48
N LEU A 65 2.33 13.04 3.54
CA LEU A 65 1.82 12.93 2.17
C LEU A 65 2.45 11.73 1.45
N ARG A 66 3.75 11.48 1.67
CA ARG A 66 4.44 10.29 1.17
C ARG A 66 3.84 9.00 1.72
N ALA A 67 3.52 8.97 3.01
CA ALA A 67 2.87 7.83 3.66
C ALA A 67 1.51 7.51 3.04
N LEU A 68 0.66 8.53 2.92
CA LEU A 68 -0.67 8.43 2.31
C LEU A 68 -0.59 7.95 0.84
N MET A 69 0.42 8.42 0.10
CA MET A 69 0.68 7.96 -1.28
C MET A 69 1.09 6.49 -1.35
N ILE A 70 2.01 6.05 -0.49
CA ILE A 70 2.47 4.66 -0.48
C ILE A 70 1.32 3.72 -0.09
N GLN A 71 0.54 4.13 0.91
CA GLN A 71 -0.58 3.37 1.42
C GLN A 71 -1.80 3.38 0.49
N THR A 72 -1.91 4.30 -0.47
CA THR A 72 -2.94 4.19 -1.52
C THR A 72 -2.47 3.33 -2.69
N VAL A 73 -1.18 3.37 -3.00
CA VAL A 73 -0.60 2.62 -4.13
C VAL A 73 -0.49 1.12 -3.84
N ILE A 74 -0.02 0.74 -2.65
CA ILE A 74 0.07 -0.67 -2.23
C ILE A 74 -1.25 -1.43 -2.39
N PRO A 75 -2.38 -0.97 -1.80
CA PRO A 75 -3.66 -1.65 -1.93
C PRO A 75 -4.16 -1.69 -3.37
N ILE A 76 -3.93 -0.63 -4.16
CA ILE A 76 -4.30 -0.64 -5.59
C ILE A 76 -3.57 -1.76 -6.35
N PHE A 77 -2.27 -1.95 -6.11
CA PHE A 77 -1.52 -3.05 -6.73
C PHE A 77 -1.96 -4.42 -6.21
N ILE A 78 -2.22 -4.54 -4.91
CA ILE A 78 -2.71 -5.77 -4.30
C ILE A 78 -4.10 -6.13 -4.83
N SER A 79 -4.96 -5.17 -5.16
CA SER A 79 -6.27 -5.40 -5.78
C SER A 79 -6.19 -5.64 -7.30
N PHE A 80 -5.17 -5.10 -7.97
CA PHE A 80 -4.97 -5.33 -9.41
C PHE A 80 -4.50 -6.77 -9.70
N LEU A 81 -3.64 -7.34 -8.86
CA LEU A 81 -3.17 -8.73 -8.95
C LEU A 81 -4.30 -9.78 -9.03
N PRO A 82 -5.24 -9.89 -8.07
CA PRO A 82 -6.35 -10.84 -8.13
C PRO A 82 -7.28 -10.54 -9.30
N CYS A 83 -7.48 -9.27 -9.67
CA CYS A 83 -8.24 -8.91 -10.87
C CYS A 83 -7.62 -9.47 -12.16
N VAL A 84 -6.30 -9.30 -12.34
CA VAL A 84 -5.58 -9.83 -13.51
C VAL A 84 -5.57 -11.34 -13.50
N ILE A 85 -5.33 -11.96 -12.35
CA ILE A 85 -5.30 -13.42 -12.17
C ILE A 85 -6.66 -14.04 -12.48
N SER A 86 -7.76 -13.48 -11.95
CA SER A 86 -9.13 -13.91 -12.23
C SER A 86 -9.50 -13.77 -13.70
N PHE A 87 -8.94 -12.77 -14.40
CA PHE A 87 -9.12 -12.60 -15.84
C PHE A 87 -8.28 -13.58 -16.67
N PHE A 88 -7.07 -13.91 -16.23
CA PHE A 88 -6.17 -14.85 -16.91
C PHE A 88 -6.59 -16.31 -16.70
N SER A 89 -7.31 -16.61 -15.62
CA SER A 89 -7.81 -17.96 -15.29
C SER A 89 -8.59 -18.64 -16.42
N PRO A 90 -9.60 -18.00 -17.05
CA PRO A 90 -10.28 -18.59 -18.20
C PRO A 90 -9.43 -18.65 -19.48
N ALA A 91 -8.37 -17.84 -19.61
CA ALA A 91 -7.53 -17.78 -20.80
C ALA A 91 -6.64 -19.02 -20.98
N PHE A 92 -6.18 -19.61 -19.87
CA PHE A 92 -5.20 -20.70 -19.88
C PHE A 92 -5.81 -22.11 -19.84
N ASN A 93 -7.15 -22.26 -19.74
CA ASN A 93 -7.84 -23.57 -19.69
C ASN A 93 -7.21 -24.59 -18.72
N TYR A 94 -6.50 -24.12 -17.70
CA TYR A 94 -6.01 -24.97 -16.63
C TYR A 94 -7.14 -25.15 -15.63
N GLU A 95 -7.31 -26.38 -15.13
CA GLU A 95 -8.28 -26.78 -14.09
C GLU A 95 -7.94 -26.18 -12.70
N LEU A 96 -7.58 -24.90 -12.66
CA LEU A 96 -7.01 -24.17 -11.54
C LEU A 96 -8.09 -23.60 -10.59
N GLY A 97 -9.31 -24.16 -10.60
CA GLY A 97 -10.42 -23.66 -9.78
C GLY A 97 -10.14 -23.65 -8.27
N ARG A 98 -9.31 -24.56 -7.75
CA ARG A 98 -8.97 -24.65 -6.32
C ARG A 98 -7.92 -23.63 -5.86
N PRO A 99 -6.75 -23.47 -6.52
CA PRO A 99 -5.75 -22.50 -6.07
C PRO A 99 -6.16 -21.04 -6.27
N MET A 100 -6.94 -20.70 -7.30
CA MET A 100 -7.30 -19.30 -7.58
C MET A 100 -8.20 -18.69 -6.50
N ASN A 101 -9.17 -19.45 -5.98
CA ASN A 101 -10.01 -19.01 -4.86
C ASN A 101 -9.18 -18.80 -3.58
N TYR A 102 -8.17 -19.63 -3.35
CA TYR A 102 -7.29 -19.50 -2.19
C TYR A 102 -6.43 -18.23 -2.28
N VAL A 103 -5.88 -17.95 -3.46
CA VAL A 103 -5.06 -16.74 -3.71
C VAL A 103 -5.89 -15.47 -3.54
N GLU A 104 -7.13 -15.45 -4.04
CA GLU A 104 -8.01 -14.28 -3.92
C GLU A 104 -8.42 -14.02 -2.47
N VAL A 105 -8.82 -15.06 -1.72
CA VAL A 105 -9.17 -14.93 -0.30
C VAL A 105 -7.96 -14.55 0.56
N VAL A 106 -6.78 -15.12 0.28
CA VAL A 106 -5.53 -14.76 0.97
C VAL A 106 -5.14 -13.32 0.65
N ALA A 107 -5.28 -12.88 -0.61
CA ALA A 107 -4.99 -11.50 -1.00
C ALA A 107 -5.94 -10.51 -0.31
N LEU A 108 -7.25 -10.80 -0.26
CA LEU A 108 -8.24 -9.97 0.42
C LEU A 108 -8.02 -9.92 1.94
N GLY A 109 -7.69 -11.05 2.57
CA GLY A 109 -7.39 -11.11 3.99
C GLY A 109 -6.09 -10.39 4.35
N ALA A 110 -5.03 -10.60 3.56
CA ALA A 110 -3.76 -9.91 3.74
C ALA A 110 -3.91 -8.40 3.49
N PHE A 111 -4.74 -7.98 2.54
CA PHE A 111 -5.05 -6.58 2.28
C PHE A 111 -5.70 -5.90 3.49
N ALA A 112 -6.74 -6.51 4.05
CA ALA A 112 -7.48 -5.97 5.19
C ALA A 112 -6.57 -5.77 6.42
N PHE A 113 -5.52 -6.59 6.55
CA PHE A 113 -4.53 -6.48 7.61
C PHE A 113 -3.39 -5.50 7.26
N CYS A 114 -2.90 -5.53 6.02
CA CYS A 114 -1.78 -4.70 5.58
C CYS A 114 -2.15 -3.22 5.47
N ASP A 115 -3.41 -2.86 5.18
CA ASP A 115 -3.83 -1.47 5.10
C ASP A 115 -3.60 -0.69 6.42
N PRO A 116 -4.15 -1.12 7.58
CA PRO A 116 -3.89 -0.44 8.85
C PRO A 116 -2.42 -0.51 9.30
N VAL A 117 -1.73 -1.62 9.02
CA VAL A 117 -0.30 -1.78 9.35
C VAL A 117 0.58 -0.85 8.52
N ALA A 118 0.29 -0.69 7.23
CA ALA A 118 0.98 0.23 6.33
C ALA A 118 0.72 1.68 6.72
N ILE A 119 -0.51 2.06 7.09
CA ILE A 119 -0.85 3.40 7.62
C ILE A 119 0.05 3.72 8.83
N VAL A 120 0.08 2.81 9.80
CA VAL A 120 0.78 3.03 11.09
C VAL A 120 2.30 3.05 10.92
N LEU A 121 2.86 2.16 10.09
CA LEU A 121 4.31 2.13 9.81
C LEU A 121 4.77 3.30 8.94
N CYS A 122 3.93 3.72 7.97
CA CYS A 122 4.25 4.83 7.10
C CYS A 122 4.06 6.18 7.80
N LEU A 123 3.23 6.28 8.84
CA LEU A 123 3.16 7.49 9.66
C LEU A 123 4.49 7.70 10.41
N PRO A 124 5.31 8.68 10.00
CA PRO A 124 6.65 8.88 10.56
C PRO A 124 6.57 9.36 12.01
N VAL A 125 5.48 10.06 12.33
CA VAL A 125 5.10 10.51 13.67
C VAL A 125 4.96 9.32 14.62
N PHE A 126 4.38 8.20 14.18
CA PHE A 126 4.27 6.99 14.98
C PHE A 126 5.61 6.28 15.12
N ARG A 127 6.37 6.09 14.02
CA ARG A 127 7.71 5.50 14.05
C ARG A 127 8.64 6.20 15.03
N LYS A 128 8.67 7.53 15.01
CA LYS A 128 9.54 8.33 15.89
C LYS A 128 9.12 8.21 17.35
N ARG A 129 7.82 8.13 17.64
CA ARG A 129 7.30 7.94 19.00
C ARG A 129 7.58 6.53 19.52
N PHE A 130 7.38 5.51 18.69
CA PHE A 130 7.61 4.10 19.04
C PHE A 130 9.10 3.79 19.27
N MET A 131 9.98 4.26 18.39
CA MET A 131 11.44 4.09 18.55
C MET A 131 12.02 4.95 19.69
N CYS A 132 11.46 6.13 20.00
CA CYS A 132 11.90 6.91 21.16
C CYS A 132 11.46 6.30 22.49
N GLN A 133 10.29 5.64 22.54
CA GLN A 133 9.84 4.91 23.73
C GLN A 133 10.73 3.70 24.03
N GLY A 134 11.21 2.99 23.00
CA GLY A 134 12.18 1.89 23.16
C GLY A 134 13.52 2.31 23.80
N LYS A 135 13.97 3.57 23.57
CA LYS A 135 15.19 4.09 24.21
C LYS A 135 14.99 4.57 25.65
N SER A 136 13.75 4.83 26.08
CA SER A 136 13.50 5.26 27.47
C SER A 136 13.51 4.08 28.44
N LEU A 137 13.22 2.86 27.95
CA LEU A 137 13.23 1.62 28.73
C LEU A 137 14.65 1.05 28.95
N GLU A 138 15.62 1.39 28.10
CA GLU A 138 17.02 0.97 28.28
C GLU A 138 17.82 1.94 29.17
N ARG A 139 17.30 3.14 29.44
CA ARG A 139 18.00 4.16 30.25
C ARG A 139 17.60 4.18 31.73
N ASP A 140 16.78 3.23 32.18
CA ASP A 140 16.41 3.06 33.60
C ASP A 140 17.24 1.95 34.30
N GLY A 141 18.28 1.43 33.62
CA GLY A 141 19.13 0.33 34.11
C GLY A 141 20.51 0.74 34.64
N SER A 142 20.83 2.03 34.82
CA SER A 142 22.12 2.43 35.39
C SER A 142 21.92 3.36 36.60
N PRO A 143 22.15 2.86 37.84
CA PRO A 143 21.90 3.61 39.06
C PRO A 143 22.88 4.79 39.20
N LYS A 144 22.30 5.94 39.56
CA LYS A 144 23.03 7.14 39.97
C LYS A 144 23.65 6.92 41.36
N THR A 145 24.95 7.19 41.47
CA THR A 145 25.55 7.77 42.68
C THR A 145 26.60 8.79 42.27
N VAL A 146 26.16 10.03 42.09
CA VAL A 146 27.03 11.21 42.25
C VAL A 146 26.59 11.82 43.57
N GLU A 147 27.34 11.55 44.63
CA GLU A 147 27.32 12.39 45.82
C GLU A 147 28.57 13.25 45.77
N SER A 148 28.35 14.52 45.43
CA SER A 148 29.32 15.59 45.46
C SER A 148 29.19 16.28 46.81
N SER A 149 30.24 16.26 47.63
CA SER A 149 30.42 17.22 48.71
C SER A 149 31.91 17.48 48.96
N ALA A 150 32.45 18.49 48.28
CA ALA A 150 33.38 19.44 48.91
C ALA A 150 32.49 20.55 49.52
N PRO A 151 32.84 21.23 50.64
CA PRO A 151 34.14 21.91 50.80
C PRO A 151 34.73 21.91 52.23
N SER A 152 36.05 22.13 52.32
CA SER A 152 36.79 22.98 53.29
C SER A 152 38.28 22.80 53.04
#